data_AF-A0A376DKD5-F1
#
_entry.id   AF-A0A376DKD5-F1
#
_cell.length_a   1.000
_cell.length_b   1.000
_cell.length_c   1.000
_cell.angle_alpha   90.00
_cell.angle_beta   90.00
_cell.angle_gamma   90.00
#
_symmetry.space_group_name_H-M   'P 1'
#
loop_
_entity.id
_entity.type
_entity.pdbx_description
1 polymer ?
#
loop_
_entity_poly.entity_id
_entity_poly.type
_entity_poly.pdbx_seq_one_letter_code
_entity_poly.pdbx_strand_id
1 'polypeptide(L)'
;MPPSHLTEIVQGIAAIDKLHTCDAVLSGYLGSAEQGEHILGIVRQVKAANPQAKYFCDPVMGHPEKGCIVAPGVAEFHVRHGLPASDIIAPNLVELEILCEHPVNNVEEAVSGSARTHCARATNCVG
;
A
#
# COMPACT_ATOMS: atom_id res chain seq x y z
N MET A 1 6.94 -9.61 -14.84
CA MET A 1 7.25 -8.30 -15.44
C MET A 1 8.30 -7.63 -14.56
N PRO A 2 9.37 -7.04 -15.10
CA PRO A 2 10.35 -6.31 -14.29
C PRO A 2 9.68 -5.16 -13.52
N PRO A 3 10.04 -4.90 -12.26
CA PRO A 3 9.47 -3.80 -11.47
C PRO A 3 9.58 -2.43 -12.16
N SER A 4 10.69 -2.18 -12.87
CA SER A 4 10.94 -0.94 -13.62
C SER A 4 9.87 -0.63 -14.68
N HIS A 5 9.26 -1.66 -15.27
CA HIS A 5 8.27 -1.49 -16.34
C HIS A 5 7.01 -0.77 -15.86
N LEU A 6 6.66 -0.88 -14.57
CA LEU A 6 5.57 -0.08 -13.99
C LEU A 6 5.86 1.43 -14.11
N THR A 7 7.11 1.81 -13.84
CA THR A 7 7.53 3.22 -13.89
C THR A 7 7.52 3.73 -15.33
N GLU A 8 7.99 2.92 -16.29
CA GLU A 8 7.99 3.27 -17.71
C GLU A 8 6.57 3.51 -18.25
N ILE A 9 5.61 2.66 -17.88
CA ILE A 9 4.20 2.83 -18.28
C ILE A 9 3.65 4.17 -17.77
N VAL A 10 3.88 4.50 -16.50
CA VAL A 10 3.41 5.76 -15.90
C VAL A 10 4.11 6.98 -16.51
N GLN A 11 5.40 6.86 -16.83
CA GLN A 11 6.12 7.90 -17.56
C GLN A 11 5.49 8.19 -18.93
N GLY A 12 5.01 7.15 -19.64
CA GLY A 12 4.28 7.32 -20.89
C GLY A 12 2.99 8.15 -20.72
N ILE A 13 2.23 7.91 -19.64
CA ILE A 13 1.02 8.67 -19.31
C ILE A 13 1.37 10.12 -18.94
N ALA A 14 2.47 10.32 -18.21
CA ALA A 14 2.96 11.65 -17.87
C ALA A 14 3.41 12.43 -19.11
N ALA A 15 4.05 11.77 -20.09
CA ALA A 15 4.56 12.38 -21.32
C ALA A 15 3.46 12.96 -22.21
N ILE A 16 2.22 12.48 -22.09
CA ILE A 16 1.04 13.03 -22.78
C ILE A 16 0.22 13.98 -21.91
N ASP A 17 0.77 14.43 -20.78
CA ASP A 17 0.14 15.31 -19.79
C ASP A 17 -1.25 14.81 -19.36
N LYS A 18 -1.34 13.53 -18.99
CA LYS A 18 -2.58 12.93 -18.46
C LYS A 18 -2.50 12.49 -17.01
N LEU A 19 -1.34 12.60 -16.37
CA LEU A 19 -1.19 12.17 -14.99
C LEU A 19 -2.04 13.02 -14.01
N HIS A 20 -2.28 14.29 -14.34
CA HIS A 20 -3.09 15.20 -13.53
C HIS A 20 -4.59 14.82 -13.49
N THR A 21 -5.06 13.97 -14.40
CA THR A 21 -6.45 13.47 -14.39
C THR A 21 -6.62 12.18 -13.58
N CYS A 22 -5.55 11.70 -12.92
CA CYS A 22 -5.61 10.53 -12.06
C CYS A 22 -6.08 10.95 -10.66
N ASP A 23 -7.26 10.48 -10.25
CA ASP A 23 -7.83 10.78 -8.93
C ASP A 23 -7.39 9.79 -7.85
N ALA A 24 -6.95 8.59 -8.23
CA ALA A 24 -6.48 7.60 -7.27
C ALA A 24 -5.51 6.59 -7.89
N VAL A 25 -4.57 6.14 -7.07
CA VAL A 25 -3.73 4.96 -7.32
C VAL A 25 -4.24 3.84 -6.42
N LEU A 26 -4.43 2.65 -6.99
CA LEU A 26 -4.81 1.44 -6.27
C LEU A 26 -3.72 0.39 -6.44
N SER A 27 -3.20 -0.16 -5.35
CA SER A 27 -2.29 -1.31 -5.37
C SER A 27 -2.92 -2.50 -4.65
N GLY A 28 -2.70 -3.70 -5.19
CA GLY A 28 -3.01 -4.98 -4.53
C GLY A 28 -1.78 -5.88 -4.52
N TYR A 29 -1.93 -7.13 -4.96
CA TYR A 29 -0.86 -8.14 -4.95
C TYR A 29 0.48 -7.63 -5.51
N LEU A 30 1.54 -7.81 -4.72
CA LEU A 30 2.92 -7.50 -5.07
C LEU A 30 3.72 -8.78 -5.32
N GLY A 31 4.41 -8.84 -6.46
CA GLY A 31 5.36 -9.90 -6.81
C GLY A 31 6.69 -9.80 -6.08
N SER A 32 7.03 -8.64 -5.52
CA SER A 32 8.21 -8.41 -4.67
C SER A 32 8.09 -7.11 -3.87
N ALA A 33 8.89 -6.96 -2.81
CA ALA A 33 9.01 -5.69 -2.08
C ALA A 33 9.52 -4.55 -2.98
N GLU A 34 10.46 -4.85 -3.89
CA GLU A 34 10.96 -3.88 -4.89
C GLU A 34 9.84 -3.32 -5.77
N GLN A 35 8.87 -4.16 -6.18
CA GLN A 35 7.70 -3.68 -6.91
C GLN A 35 6.88 -2.68 -6.09
N GLY A 36 6.78 -2.89 -4.78
CA GLY A 36 6.16 -1.95 -3.85
C GLY A 36 6.84 -0.57 -3.88
N GLU A 37 8.17 -0.52 -3.86
CA GLU A 37 8.92 0.74 -3.93
C GLU A 37 8.66 1.53 -5.23
N HIS A 38 8.59 0.82 -6.37
CA HIS A 38 8.21 1.45 -7.63
C HIS A 38 6.79 2.03 -7.60
N ILE A 39 5.84 1.32 -6.97
CA ILE A 39 4.46 1.82 -6.79
C ILE A 39 4.46 3.08 -5.92
N LEU A 40 5.24 3.15 -4.84
CA LEU A 40 5.35 4.37 -4.04
C LEU A 40 5.96 5.54 -4.83
N GLY A 41 6.91 5.25 -5.73
CA GLY A 41 7.43 6.23 -6.69
C GLY A 41 6.33 6.78 -7.61
N ILE A 42 5.48 5.90 -8.12
CA ILE A 42 4.33 6.27 -8.97
C ILE A 42 3.32 7.10 -8.17
N VAL A 43 2.98 6.71 -6.94
CA VAL A 43 2.09 7.48 -6.06
C VAL A 43 2.61 8.90 -5.86
N ARG A 44 3.92 9.08 -5.63
CA ARG A 44 4.54 10.41 -5.51
C ARG A 44 4.40 11.22 -6.80
N GLN A 45 4.62 10.62 -7.96
CA GLN A 45 4.46 11.31 -9.25
C GLN A 45 3.00 11.73 -9.50
N VAL A 46 2.05 10.84 -9.23
CA VAL A 46 0.61 11.14 -9.37
C VAL A 46 0.21 12.27 -8.43
N LYS A 47 0.60 12.21 -7.15
CA LYS A 47 0.28 13.26 -6.17
C LYS A 47 0.96 14.60 -6.49
N ALA A 48 2.12 14.59 -7.14
CA ALA A 48 2.76 15.82 -7.62
C ALA A 48 1.97 16.47 -8.77
N ALA A 49 1.38 15.66 -9.65
CA ALA A 49 0.54 16.14 -10.76
C ALA A 49 -0.89 16.52 -10.30
N ASN A 50 -1.45 15.78 -9.33
CA ASN A 50 -2.75 16.02 -8.71
C ASN A 50 -2.67 15.82 -7.18
N PRO A 51 -2.50 16.90 -6.39
CA PRO A 51 -2.41 16.81 -4.93
C PRO A 51 -3.66 16.26 -4.23
N GLN A 52 -4.81 16.21 -4.92
CA GLN A 52 -6.03 15.62 -4.38
C GLN A 52 -6.09 14.10 -4.57
N ALA A 53 -5.21 13.53 -5.40
CA ALA A 53 -5.19 12.12 -5.70
C ALA A 53 -4.96 11.28 -4.43
N LYS A 54 -5.69 10.18 -4.31
CA LYS A 54 -5.60 9.25 -3.17
C LYS A 54 -4.82 8.01 -3.50
N TYR A 55 -4.09 7.47 -2.52
CA TYR A 55 -3.51 6.15 -2.60
C TYR A 55 -4.32 5.15 -1.76
N PHE A 56 -4.89 4.15 -2.42
CA PHE A 56 -5.54 3.01 -1.79
C PHE A 56 -4.60 1.81 -1.83
N CYS A 57 -4.23 1.29 -0.66
CA CYS A 57 -3.39 0.11 -0.52
C CYS A 57 -4.25 -1.07 -0.05
N ASP A 58 -4.37 -2.10 -0.88
CA ASP A 58 -4.77 -3.44 -0.45
C ASP A 58 -3.50 -4.22 -0.07
N PRO A 59 -3.22 -4.44 1.22
CA PRO A 59 -1.94 -4.94 1.72
C PRO A 59 -1.89 -6.46 1.65
N VAL A 60 -1.93 -7.02 0.44
CA VAL A 60 -1.97 -8.48 0.24
C VAL A 60 -0.70 -9.13 0.80
N MET A 61 -0.80 -9.76 1.99
CA MET A 61 0.34 -10.37 2.71
C MET A 61 0.37 -11.90 2.62
N GLY A 62 -0.52 -12.49 1.83
CA GLY A 62 -0.62 -13.94 1.70
C GLY A 62 -1.17 -14.62 2.95
N HIS A 63 -1.62 -15.85 2.78
CA HIS A 63 -2.12 -16.69 3.86
C HIS A 63 -1.79 -18.14 3.53
N PRO A 64 -0.90 -18.81 4.29
CA PRO A 64 -0.49 -20.18 4.01
C PRO A 64 -1.68 -21.14 3.88
N GLU A 65 -2.68 -21.03 4.76
CA GLU A 65 -3.88 -21.89 4.72
C GLU A 65 -4.83 -21.60 3.54
N LYS A 66 -4.75 -20.42 2.91
CA LYS A 66 -5.56 -20.08 1.72
C LYS A 66 -4.79 -20.28 0.41
N GLY A 67 -3.57 -20.83 0.47
CA GLY A 67 -2.71 -21.06 -0.69
C GLY A 67 -2.15 -19.79 -1.34
N CYS A 68 -2.28 -18.63 -0.69
CA CYS A 68 -1.72 -17.37 -1.19
C CYS A 68 -0.32 -17.19 -0.58
N ILE A 69 0.71 -17.42 -1.39
CA ILE A 69 2.11 -17.23 -1.00
C ILE A 69 2.59 -15.94 -1.65
N VAL A 70 2.97 -14.95 -0.83
CA VAL A 70 3.61 -13.72 -1.31
C VAL A 70 5.12 -13.84 -1.21
N ALA A 71 5.83 -13.04 -2.01
CA ALA A 71 7.29 -13.02 -1.99
C ALA A 71 7.83 -12.57 -0.61
N PRO A 72 9.01 -13.08 -0.21
CA PRO A 72 9.68 -12.60 1.00
C PRO A 72 9.82 -11.07 1.04
N GLY A 73 9.59 -10.48 2.20
CA GLY A 73 9.70 -9.03 2.42
C GLY A 73 8.46 -8.21 2.04
N VAL A 74 7.44 -8.77 1.38
CA VAL A 74 6.21 -8.02 1.03
C VAL A 74 5.43 -7.57 2.27
N ALA A 75 5.30 -8.43 3.29
CA ALA A 75 4.63 -8.05 4.54
C ALA A 75 5.39 -6.94 5.28
N GLU A 76 6.73 -7.06 5.38
CA GLU A 76 7.60 -6.04 5.97
C GLU A 76 7.49 -4.70 5.22
N PHE A 77 7.45 -4.74 3.89
CA PHE A 77 7.23 -3.56 3.05
C PHE A 77 5.90 -2.89 3.38
N HIS A 78 4.80 -3.64 3.48
CA HIS A 78 3.50 -3.05 3.78
C HIS A 78 3.47 -2.42 5.18
N VAL A 79 4.06 -3.06 6.19
CA VAL A 79 4.15 -2.48 7.55
C VAL A 79 4.98 -1.19 7.56
N ARG A 80 6.15 -1.20 6.91
CA ARG A 80 7.12 -0.09 6.99
C ARG A 80 6.88 1.05 6.02
N HIS A 81 6.31 0.75 4.84
CA HIS A 81 6.26 1.69 3.72
C HIS A 81 4.86 1.81 3.13
N GLY A 82 4.18 0.69 2.86
CA GLY A 82 2.84 0.67 2.27
C GLY A 82 1.80 1.39 3.13
N LEU A 83 1.69 1.00 4.40
CA LEU A 83 0.77 1.59 5.37
C LEU A 83 1.01 3.09 5.57
N PRO A 84 2.24 3.57 5.89
CA PRO A 84 2.49 4.99 6.06
C PRO A 84 2.14 5.85 4.82
N ALA A 85 2.37 5.32 3.62
CA ALA A 85 2.12 6.05 2.38
C ALA A 85 0.63 6.07 1.96
N SER A 86 -0.15 5.07 2.36
CA SER A 86 -1.53 4.85 1.91
C SER A 86 -2.52 5.84 2.52
N ASP A 87 -3.37 6.48 1.71
CA ASP A 87 -4.49 7.29 2.20
C ASP A 87 -5.61 6.45 2.79
N ILE A 88 -5.84 5.31 2.18
CA ILE A 88 -6.82 4.30 2.56
C ILE A 88 -6.11 2.95 2.51
N ILE A 89 -6.35 2.10 3.51
CA ILE A 89 -5.85 0.73 3.54
C ILE A 89 -6.99 -0.25 3.81
N ALA A 90 -6.98 -1.40 3.15
CA ALA A 90 -8.06 -2.39 3.26
C ALA A 90 -7.52 -3.79 3.60
N PRO A 91 -7.02 -4.01 4.82
CA PRO A 91 -6.56 -5.33 5.24
C PRO A 91 -7.74 -6.26 5.50
N ASN A 92 -7.55 -7.56 5.25
CA ASN A 92 -8.34 -8.60 5.88
C ASN A 92 -7.91 -8.82 7.35
N LEU A 93 -8.53 -9.76 8.05
CA LEU A 93 -8.26 -10.02 9.47
C LEU A 93 -6.78 -10.31 9.76
N VAL A 94 -6.15 -11.21 8.99
CA VAL A 94 -4.77 -11.63 9.22
C VAL A 94 -3.79 -10.50 8.88
N GLU A 95 -4.05 -9.78 7.80
CA GLU A 95 -3.27 -8.58 7.45
C GLU A 95 -3.40 -7.51 8.53
N LEU A 96 -4.59 -7.34 9.12
CA LEU A 96 -4.82 -6.40 10.20
C LEU A 96 -4.03 -6.78 11.46
N GLU A 97 -3.99 -8.06 11.82
CA GLU A 97 -3.19 -8.56 12.94
C GLU A 97 -1.70 -8.27 12.74
N ILE A 98 -1.19 -8.48 11.52
CA ILE A 98 0.19 -8.16 11.16
C ILE A 98 0.45 -6.65 11.24
N LEU A 99 -0.43 -5.83 10.67
CA LEU A 99 -0.27 -4.37 10.63
C LEU A 99 -0.38 -3.71 11.99
N CYS A 100 -1.24 -4.24 12.88
CA CYS A 100 -1.43 -3.67 14.22
C CYS A 100 -0.60 -4.37 15.31
N GLU A 101 0.21 -5.36 14.91
CA GLU A 101 1.07 -6.19 15.78
C GLU A 101 0.32 -6.78 16.99
N HIS A 102 -0.95 -7.14 16.80
CA HIS A 102 -1.82 -7.62 17.87
C HIS A 102 -2.87 -8.61 17.31
N PRO A 103 -3.19 -9.71 18.03
CA PRO A 103 -4.30 -10.60 17.66
C PRO A 103 -5.65 -9.88 17.61
N VAL A 104 -6.57 -10.33 16.75
CA VAL A 104 -7.90 -9.75 16.61
C VAL A 104 -8.94 -10.86 16.60
N ASN A 105 -9.69 -10.99 17.69
CA ASN A 105 -10.59 -12.12 17.94
C ASN A 105 -12.08 -11.73 17.93
N ASN A 106 -12.38 -10.43 17.91
CA ASN A 106 -13.73 -9.89 17.92
C ASN A 106 -13.79 -8.54 17.19
N VAL A 107 -15.00 -8.01 17.04
CA VAL A 107 -15.25 -6.77 16.29
C VAL A 107 -14.63 -5.57 17.00
N GLU A 108 -14.69 -5.51 18.32
CA GLU A 108 -14.12 -4.43 19.13
C GLU A 108 -12.59 -4.35 18.98
N GLU A 109 -11.92 -5.51 18.96
CA GLU A 109 -10.50 -5.63 18.69
C GLU A 109 -10.16 -5.23 17.24
N ALA A 110 -11.02 -5.54 16.27
CA ALA A 110 -10.81 -5.14 14.88
C ALA A 110 -10.87 -3.62 14.72
N VAL A 111 -11.87 -2.97 15.33
CA VAL A 111 -12.00 -1.51 15.34
C VAL A 111 -10.78 -0.86 16.03
N SER A 112 -10.36 -1.41 17.16
CA SER A 112 -9.20 -0.92 17.91
C SER A 112 -7.89 -1.12 17.13
N GLY A 113 -7.74 -2.27 16.45
CA GLY A 113 -6.62 -2.56 15.56
C GLY A 113 -6.55 -1.58 14.40
N SER A 114 -7.66 -1.33 13.71
CA SER A 114 -7.73 -0.34 12.63
C SER A 114 -7.35 1.06 13.11
N ALA A 115 -7.80 1.47 14.30
CA ALA A 115 -7.43 2.75 14.89
C ALA A 115 -5.92 2.83 15.20
N ARG A 116 -5.31 1.78 15.78
CA ARG A 116 -3.86 1.72 16.01
C ARG A 116 -3.06 1.84 14.72
N THR A 117 -3.44 1.07 13.70
CA THR A 117 -2.83 1.09 12.36
C THR A 117 -2.90 2.50 11.74
N HIS A 118 -4.03 3.19 11.89
CA HIS A 118 -4.20 4.56 11.42
C HIS A 118 -3.33 5.57 12.19
N CYS A 119 -3.22 5.45 13.52
CA CYS A 119 -2.37 6.30 14.33
C CYS A 119 -0.87 6.12 14.02
N ALA A 120 -0.43 4.87 13.78
CA ALA A 120 0.95 4.55 13.42
C ALA A 120 1.39 5.22 12.10
N ARG A 121 0.45 5.43 11.16
CA ARG A 121 0.70 6.24 9.96
C ARG A 121 0.98 7.70 10.29
N ALA A 122 0.21 8.31 11.21
CA ALA A 122 0.35 9.73 11.53
C ALA A 122 1.70 10.08 12.18
N THR A 123 2.28 9.16 12.96
CA THR A 123 3.60 9.35 13.61
C THR A 123 4.78 9.37 12.64
N ASN A 124 4.64 8.82 11.43
CA ASN A 124 5.69 8.81 10.40
C ASN A 124 5.53 9.89 9.32
N CYS A 125 4.56 10.81 9.44
CA CYS A 125 4.38 11.94 8.52
C CYS A 125 5.30 13.14 8.80
N VAL A 126 6.36 12.98 9.61
CA VAL A 126 7.40 13.99 9.82
C VAL A 126 8.63 13.60 9.01
N GLY A 127 8.64 13.96 7.72
CA GLY A 127 9.75 13.73 6.80
C GLY A 127 9.57 14.46 5.48
#